data_AF-A0A8S3I1P8-F1
#
_entry.id   AF-A0A8S3I1P8-F1
#
_cell.length_a   1.000
_cell.length_b   1.000
_cell.length_c   1.000
_cell.angle_alpha   90.00
_cell.angle_beta   90.00
_cell.angle_gamma   90.00
#
_symmetry.space_group_name_H-M   'P 1'
#
loop_
_entity.id
_entity.type
_entity.pdbx_description
1 polymer ?
#
loop_
_entity_poly.entity_id
_entity_poly.type
_entity_poly.pdbx_seq_one_letter_code
_entity_poly.pdbx_strand_id
1 'polypeptide(L)'
;MTNRFKTSITNTNSNSSLFTQEFAKIIRRYKRFCVYIKRLLEETNRSYNEINDKRVLAPEKFSEIKLSEVNREFIENLSSRPIALIVCSQTYNGKARFVNELLNEALLPESPIIKNNDIVRMIRIK
;
A
#
# COMPACT_ATOMS: atom_id res chain seq x y z
N MET A 1 -49.70 28.08 -12.28
CA MET A 1 -48.39 28.09 -12.96
C MET A 1 -47.33 27.62 -11.98
N THR A 2 -46.91 26.36 -12.06
CA THR A 2 -45.94 25.74 -11.14
C THR A 2 -44.55 25.71 -11.78
N ASN A 3 -43.67 26.61 -11.36
CA ASN A 3 -42.27 26.61 -11.77
C ASN A 3 -41.54 25.44 -11.11
N ARG A 4 -41.22 24.41 -11.90
CA ARG A 4 -40.27 23.36 -11.53
C ARG A 4 -38.86 23.97 -11.54
N PHE A 5 -38.24 24.08 -10.37
CA PHE A 5 -36.80 24.30 -10.27
C PHE A 5 -36.08 23.08 -10.84
N LYS A 6 -35.45 23.24 -12.02
CA LYS A 6 -34.40 22.35 -12.48
C LYS A 6 -33.16 22.66 -11.64
N THR A 7 -32.91 21.89 -10.59
CA THR A 7 -31.59 21.85 -9.96
C THR A 7 -30.65 21.12 -10.91
N SER A 8 -29.86 21.89 -11.65
CA SER A 8 -28.69 21.41 -12.37
C SER A 8 -27.73 20.82 -11.34
N ILE A 9 -27.60 19.50 -11.30
CA ILE A 9 -26.52 18.84 -10.54
C ILE A 9 -25.24 19.16 -11.32
N THR A 10 -24.49 20.14 -10.86
CA THR A 10 -23.16 20.46 -11.38
C THR A 10 -22.21 19.32 -10.99
N ASN A 11 -21.60 18.72 -12.01
CA ASN A 11 -20.64 17.63 -11.95
C ASN A 11 -19.45 17.99 -11.04
N THR A 12 -19.38 17.39 -9.85
CA THR A 12 -18.21 17.42 -8.94
C THR A 12 -17.26 16.23 -9.13
N ASN A 13 -17.54 15.35 -10.11
CA ASN A 13 -16.88 14.06 -10.28
C ASN A 13 -15.45 14.10 -10.87
N SER A 14 -15.00 15.20 -11.49
CA SER A 14 -13.71 15.21 -12.20
C SER A 14 -12.49 15.31 -11.26
N ASN A 15 -12.63 15.94 -10.10
CA ASN A 15 -11.50 16.16 -9.19
C ASN A 15 -11.28 14.97 -8.24
N SER A 16 -12.36 14.28 -7.84
CA SER A 16 -12.27 13.07 -7.00
C SER A 16 -11.68 11.88 -7.75
N SER A 17 -12.00 11.73 -9.05
CA SER A 17 -11.42 10.67 -9.88
C SER A 17 -9.92 10.85 -10.13
N LEU A 18 -9.44 12.10 -10.21
CA LEU A 18 -8.01 12.37 -10.40
C LEU A 18 -7.22 12.01 -9.13
N PHE A 19 -7.70 12.43 -7.96
CA PHE A 19 -7.05 12.13 -6.68
C PHE A 19 -6.95 10.62 -6.40
N THR A 20 -8.04 9.89 -6.65
CA THR A 20 -8.10 8.43 -6.43
C THR A 20 -7.13 7.68 -7.35
N GLN A 21 -7.03 8.08 -8.63
CA GLN A 21 -6.05 7.51 -9.56
C GLN A 21 -4.61 7.79 -9.14
N GLU A 22 -4.29 9.00 -8.67
CA GLU A 22 -2.95 9.34 -8.19
C GLU A 22 -2.58 8.55 -6.93
N PHE A 23 -3.51 8.39 -5.98
CA PHE A 23 -3.27 7.56 -4.80
C PHE A 23 -2.98 6.10 -5.17
N ALA A 24 -3.78 5.51 -6.05
CA ALA A 24 -3.55 4.14 -6.52
C ALA A 24 -2.18 3.98 -7.21
N LYS A 25 -1.74 4.97 -7.99
CA LYS A 25 -0.38 4.99 -8.58
C LYS A 25 0.71 5.03 -7.51
N ILE A 26 0.55 5.85 -6.47
CA ILE A 26 1.50 5.95 -5.35
C ILE A 26 1.63 4.61 -4.63
N ILE A 27 0.51 3.96 -4.28
CA ILE A 27 0.51 2.66 -3.59
C ILE A 27 1.20 1.59 -4.45
N ARG A 28 0.88 1.52 -5.75
CA ARG A 28 1.54 0.58 -6.68
C ARG A 28 3.05 0.85 -6.78
N ARG A 29 3.45 2.12 -6.84
CA ARG A 29 4.86 2.52 -6.88
C ARG A 29 5.60 2.13 -5.61
N TYR A 30 5.01 2.39 -4.44
CA TYR A 30 5.57 1.98 -3.15
C TYR A 30 5.78 0.46 -3.09
N LYS A 31 4.77 -0.33 -3.51
CA LYS A 31 4.87 -1.79 -3.52
C LYS A 31 6.04 -2.28 -4.39
N ARG A 32 6.24 -1.67 -5.58
CA ARG A 32 7.39 -1.98 -6.44
C ARG A 32 8.71 -1.65 -5.76
N PHE A 33 8.79 -0.53 -5.04
CA PHE A 33 9.98 -0.18 -4.28
C PHE A 33 10.27 -1.16 -3.15
N CYS A 34 9.26 -1.61 -2.38
CA CYS A 34 9.44 -2.62 -1.35
C CYS A 34 10.03 -3.92 -1.92
N VAL A 35 9.50 -4.40 -3.06
CA VAL A 35 10.01 -5.59 -3.75
C VAL A 35 11.46 -5.38 -4.23
N TYR A 36 11.74 -4.21 -4.80
CA TYR A 36 13.08 -3.87 -5.27
C TYR A 36 14.10 -3.82 -4.13
N ILE A 37 13.77 -3.16 -3.02
CA ILE A 37 14.61 -3.09 -1.83
C ILE A 37 14.85 -4.48 -1.23
N LYS A 38 13.81 -5.34 -1.18
CA LYS A 38 13.96 -6.73 -0.74
C LYS A 38 15.02 -7.47 -1.56
N ARG A 39 14.94 -7.34 -2.88
CA ARG A 39 15.89 -7.97 -3.80
C ARG A 39 17.30 -7.45 -3.60
N LEU A 40 17.48 -6.13 -3.42
CA LEU A 40 18.79 -5.55 -3.12
C LEU A 40 19.38 -6.07 -1.80
N LEU A 41 18.55 -6.25 -0.78
CA LEU A 41 18.97 -6.83 0.49
C LEU A 41 19.41 -8.29 0.32
N GLU A 42 18.66 -9.09 -0.45
CA GLU A 42 19.01 -10.48 -0.78
C GLU A 42 20.34 -10.56 -1.55
N GLU A 43 20.54 -9.71 -2.55
CA GLU A 43 21.77 -9.63 -3.33
C GLU A 43 22.96 -9.18 -2.46
N THR A 44 22.75 -8.21 -1.58
CA THR A 44 23.78 -7.73 -0.63
C THR A 44 24.17 -8.81 0.38
N ASN A 45 23.19 -9.55 0.91
CA ASN A 45 23.43 -10.68 1.81
C ASN A 45 24.23 -11.79 1.12
N ARG A 46 23.95 -12.07 -0.15
CA ARG A 46 24.75 -13.01 -0.94
C ARG A 46 26.19 -12.54 -1.07
N SER A 47 26.41 -11.27 -1.41
CA SER A 47 27.75 -10.69 -1.49
C SER A 47 28.50 -10.74 -0.16
N TYR A 48 27.83 -10.48 0.97
CA TYR A 48 28.45 -10.62 2.29
C TYR A 48 28.89 -12.05 2.57
N ASN A 49 28.05 -13.04 2.26
CA ASN A 49 28.41 -14.45 2.43
C ASN A 49 29.62 -14.81 1.57
N GLU A 50 29.64 -14.39 0.30
CA GLU A 50 30.78 -14.66 -0.58
C GLU A 50 32.09 -14.03 -0.09
N ILE A 51 32.05 -12.78 0.39
CA ILE A 51 33.22 -12.09 0.95
C ILE A 51 33.74 -12.83 2.18
N ASN A 52 32.82 -13.28 3.05
CA ASN A 52 33.15 -14.00 4.27
C ASN A 52 33.74 -15.39 3.98
N ASP A 53 33.13 -16.14 3.06
CA ASP A 53 33.56 -17.50 2.69
C ASP A 53 34.92 -17.49 2.00
N LYS A 54 35.15 -16.52 1.10
CA LYS A 54 36.42 -16.36 0.39
C LYS A 54 37.48 -15.61 1.21
N ARG A 55 37.15 -15.15 2.43
CA ARG A 55 38.01 -14.33 3.30
C ARG A 55 38.68 -13.16 2.57
N VAL A 56 37.91 -12.50 1.68
CA VAL A 56 38.43 -11.43 0.81
C VAL A 56 38.86 -10.20 1.62
N LEU A 57 38.21 -9.97 2.77
CA LEU A 57 38.49 -8.86 3.68
C LEU A 57 38.92 -9.38 5.05
N ALA A 58 39.78 -8.59 5.71
CA ALA A 58 40.04 -8.77 7.14
C ALA A 58 38.74 -8.62 7.94
N PRO A 59 38.58 -9.34 9.07
CA PRO A 59 37.36 -9.31 9.87
C PRO A 59 36.93 -7.90 10.30
N GLU A 60 37.87 -7.01 10.65
CA GLU A 60 37.53 -5.63 11.04
C GLU A 60 36.90 -4.87 9.87
N LYS A 61 37.53 -4.91 8.70
CA LYS A 61 37.03 -4.30 7.45
C LYS A 61 35.68 -4.87 7.02
N PHE A 62 35.46 -6.16 7.23
CA PHE A 62 34.18 -6.80 6.93
C PHE A 62 33.06 -6.30 7.85
N SER A 63 33.37 -6.11 9.14
CA SER A 63 32.41 -5.58 10.10
C SER A 63 31.99 -4.13 9.79
N GLU A 64 32.90 -3.31 9.26
CA GLU A 64 32.63 -1.92 8.84
C GLU A 64 31.61 -1.82 7.70
N ILE A 65 31.63 -2.77 6.76
CA ILE A 65 30.74 -2.75 5.58
C ILE A 65 29.42 -3.47 5.83
N LYS A 66 29.30 -4.24 6.92
CA LYS A 66 28.10 -5.01 7.21
C LYS A 66 27.00 -4.08 7.71
N LEU A 67 25.80 -4.23 7.14
CA LEU A 67 24.60 -3.59 7.66
C LEU A 67 24.43 -3.93 9.15
N SER A 68 24.14 -2.90 9.96
CA SER A 68 23.75 -3.11 11.35
C SER A 68 22.44 -3.90 11.42
N GLU A 69 22.27 -4.67 12.50
CA GLU A 69 21.05 -5.46 12.71
C GLU A 69 19.79 -4.57 12.73
N VAL A 70 19.89 -3.36 13.30
CA VAL A 70 18.78 -2.38 13.31
C VAL A 70 18.37 -1.97 11.90
N ASN A 71 19.35 -1.67 11.03
CA ASN A 71 19.06 -1.28 9.65
C ASN A 71 18.52 -2.46 8.84
N ARG A 72 19.05 -3.67 9.08
CA ARG A 72 18.55 -4.89 8.46
C ARG A 72 17.09 -5.13 8.84
N GLU A 73 16.78 -5.11 10.13
CA GLU A 73 15.42 -5.31 10.63
C GLU A 73 14.45 -4.26 10.07
N PHE A 74 14.88 -3.01 10.00
CA PHE A 74 14.09 -1.94 9.37
C PHE A 74 13.78 -2.24 7.90
N ILE A 75 14.78 -2.64 7.10
CA ILE A 75 14.61 -2.95 5.68
C ILE A 75 13.73 -4.19 5.49
N GLU A 76 13.91 -5.22 6.31
CA GLU A 76 13.08 -6.43 6.30
C GLU A 76 11.63 -6.10 6.63
N ASN A 77 11.39 -5.29 7.66
CA ASN A 77 10.06 -4.83 8.03
C ASN A 77 9.42 -3.98 6.92
N LEU A 78 10.17 -3.06 6.31
CA LEU A 78 9.69 -2.19 5.23
C LEU A 78 9.31 -2.99 3.98
N SER A 79 10.08 -4.04 3.67
CA SER A 79 9.90 -4.83 2.45
C SER A 79 8.89 -5.97 2.60
N SER A 80 8.67 -6.47 3.82
CA SER A 80 7.77 -7.61 4.09
C SER A 80 6.36 -7.19 4.48
N ARG A 81 6.17 -5.99 5.04
CA ARG A 81 4.85 -5.54 5.54
C ARG A 81 4.03 -4.87 4.43
N PRO A 82 2.80 -5.34 4.16
CA PRO A 82 1.93 -4.66 3.22
C PRO A 82 1.49 -3.30 3.76
N ILE A 83 1.28 -2.31 2.87
CA ILE A 83 0.59 -1.08 3.27
C ILE A 83 -0.83 -1.45 3.70
N ALA A 84 -1.21 -1.00 4.90
CA ALA A 84 -2.57 -1.09 5.39
C ALA A 84 -3.23 0.29 5.32
N LEU A 85 -4.44 0.36 4.76
CA LEU A 85 -5.31 1.52 4.80
C LEU A 85 -6.51 1.19 5.69
N ILE A 86 -6.71 1.97 6.75
CA ILE A 86 -7.87 1.85 7.64
C ILE A 86 -8.88 2.92 7.23
N VAL A 87 -10.07 2.49 6.80
CA VAL A 87 -11.16 3.38 6.39
C VAL A 87 -12.29 3.33 7.42
N CYS A 88 -12.45 4.43 8.17
CA CYS A 88 -13.49 4.56 9.19
C CYS A 88 -14.58 5.53 8.72
N SER A 89 -15.85 5.14 8.87
CA SER A 89 -16.99 6.05 8.67
C SER A 89 -18.24 5.48 9.35
N GLN A 90 -19.25 6.34 9.54
CA GLN A 90 -20.53 5.94 10.16
C GLN A 90 -21.32 4.93 9.30
N THR A 91 -21.28 5.03 7.97
CA THR A 91 -22.12 4.20 7.07
C THR A 91 -21.30 3.18 6.31
N TYR A 92 -21.82 1.96 6.14
CA TYR A 92 -21.15 0.89 5.37
C TYR A 92 -20.99 1.29 3.89
N ASN A 93 -22.06 1.76 3.25
CA ASN A 93 -22.09 2.09 1.83
C ASN A 93 -21.06 3.15 1.46
N GLY A 94 -20.86 4.17 2.31
CA GLY A 94 -19.86 5.20 2.09
C GLY A 94 -18.43 4.65 2.06
N LYS A 95 -18.10 3.67 2.92
CA LYS A 95 -16.77 3.03 2.92
C LYS A 95 -16.55 2.16 1.69
N ALA A 96 -17.54 1.31 1.38
CA ALA A 96 -17.46 0.40 0.23
C ALA A 96 -17.28 1.17 -1.08
N ARG A 97 -18.10 2.22 -1.29
CA ARG A 97 -18.01 3.10 -2.45
C ARG A 97 -16.67 3.82 -2.51
N PHE A 98 -16.21 4.41 -1.39
CA PHE A 98 -14.91 5.09 -1.34
C PHE A 98 -13.75 4.16 -1.69
N VAL A 99 -13.70 2.94 -1.13
CA VAL A 99 -12.63 1.98 -1.42
C VAL A 99 -12.66 1.54 -2.88
N ASN A 100 -13.84 1.31 -3.45
CA ASN A 100 -13.97 0.93 -4.85
C ASN A 100 -13.52 2.06 -5.80
N GLU A 101 -13.92 3.31 -5.50
CA GLU A 101 -13.47 4.49 -6.25
C GLU A 101 -11.95 4.70 -6.09
N LEU A 102 -11.42 4.55 -4.88
CA LEU A 102 -9.99 4.70 -4.57
C LEU A 102 -9.12 3.71 -5.33
N LEU A 103 -9.58 2.46 -5.46
CA LEU A 103 -8.86 1.40 -6.15
C LEU A 103 -9.24 1.28 -7.62
N ASN A 104 -10.26 2.03 -8.06
CA ASN A 104 -10.86 1.95 -9.39
C ASN A 104 -11.29 0.52 -9.77
N GLU A 105 -11.79 -0.23 -8.78
CA GLU A 105 -12.21 -1.63 -8.90
C GLU A 105 -13.40 -1.91 -7.97
N ALA A 106 -14.40 -2.67 -8.43
CA ALA A 106 -15.58 -3.02 -7.63
C ALA A 106 -15.28 -4.19 -6.66
N LEU A 107 -14.51 -3.91 -5.60
CA LEU A 107 -14.00 -4.91 -4.65
C LEU A 107 -14.97 -5.20 -3.50
N LEU A 108 -15.73 -4.18 -3.08
CA LEU A 108 -16.70 -4.27 -1.99
C LEU A 108 -18.13 -4.09 -2.51
N PRO A 109 -19.13 -4.83 -2.00
CA PRO A 109 -20.51 -4.62 -2.38
C PRO A 109 -21.01 -3.29 -1.80
N GLU A 110 -21.73 -2.51 -2.61
CA GLU A 110 -22.28 -1.20 -2.24
C GLU A 110 -23.48 -1.28 -1.29
N SER A 111 -24.07 -2.46 -1.16
CA SER A 111 -25.11 -2.78 -0.18
C SER A 111 -24.60 -3.80 0.84
N PRO A 112 -24.95 -3.66 2.13
CA PRO A 112 -24.55 -4.62 3.14
C PRO A 112 -25.31 -5.93 2.89
N ILE A 113 -24.58 -7.00 2.56
CA ILE A 113 -25.14 -8.36 2.43
C ILE A 113 -25.61 -8.87 3.82
N ILE A 114 -25.08 -8.30 4.91
CA ILE A 114 -25.40 -8.69 6.29
C ILE A 114 -25.78 -7.44 7.09
N LYS A 115 -26.95 -7.49 7.75
CA LYS A 115 -27.42 -6.48 8.70
C LYS A 115 -26.71 -6.69 10.04
N ASN A 116 -25.70 -5.86 10.31
CA ASN A 116 -25.05 -5.60 11.62
C ASN A 116 -23.65 -6.18 11.92
N ASN A 117 -22.91 -5.27 12.58
CA ASN A 117 -21.76 -5.34 13.47
C ASN A 117 -20.35 -5.58 12.89
N ASP A 118 -19.57 -4.49 12.90
CA ASP A 118 -18.10 -4.45 13.06
C ASP A 118 -17.26 -5.44 12.25
N ILE A 119 -17.59 -5.60 10.97
CA ILE A 119 -16.82 -6.44 10.07
C ILE A 119 -15.56 -5.69 9.62
N VAL A 120 -14.41 -6.02 10.22
CA VAL A 120 -13.10 -5.67 9.66
C VAL A 120 -12.88 -6.52 8.42
N ARG A 121 -12.88 -5.89 7.24
CA ARG A 121 -12.55 -6.56 5.97
C ARG A 121 -11.12 -6.24 5.58
N MET A 122 -10.28 -7.28 5.49
CA MET A 122 -8.94 -7.15 4.93
C MET A 122 -9.00 -7.36 3.42
N ILE A 123 -8.67 -6.32 2.66
CA ILE A 123 -8.55 -6.39 1.19
C ILE A 123 -7.07 -6.36 0.84
N ARG A 124 -6.60 -7.40 0.16
CA ARG A 124 -5.24 -7.44 -0.37
C ARG A 124 -5.23 -6.89 -1.80
N ILE A 125 -4.61 -5.72 -1.98
CA ILE A 125 -4.39 -5.15 -3.32
C ILE A 125 -3.29 -5.97 -4.02
N LYS A 126 -3.66 -6.64 -5.11
CA LYS A 126 -2.73 -7.46 -5.92
C LYS A 126 -1.71 -6.61 -6.65
#